data_AF-A0A6L7XVF0-F1
#
_entry.id   AF-A0A6L7XVF0-F1
#
_cell.length_a   1.000
_cell.length_b   1.000
_cell.length_c   1.000
_cell.angle_alpha   90.00
_cell.angle_beta   90.00
_cell.angle_gamma   90.00
#
_symmetry.space_group_name_H-M   'P 1'
#
loop_
_entity.id
_entity.type
_entity.pdbx_description
1 polymer ?
#
loop_
_entity_poly.entity_id
_entity_poly.type
_entity_poly.pdbx_seq_one_letter_code
_entity_poly.pdbx_strand_id
1 'polypeptide(L)'
;MPAPTPPSGEATSNALPPIPPDTAWAEVNLADINPEWVPDYHETVEDALLVAIGDGMRTWNAGDTIALPVPQIGEVFRPVIEDVETLVGNNRSYVGRTLAANAPYSFAITLGEHETFGYVGTPQGSYELVGNTRLAWLMPTANMDQHVDYSKPDYFYLDEDGQRIPHEHEH
;
A
#
# COMPACT_ATOMS: atom_id res chain seq x y z
N MET A 1 24.09 -7.98 -48.73
CA MET A 1 24.19 -8.30 -47.29
C MET A 1 23.47 -7.20 -46.53
N PRO A 2 22.31 -7.45 -45.91
CA PRO A 2 21.67 -6.46 -45.05
C PRO A 2 22.45 -6.34 -43.73
N ALA A 3 22.65 -5.11 -43.26
CA ALA A 3 23.31 -4.80 -42.00
C ALA A 3 22.47 -5.31 -40.80
N PRO A 4 23.10 -5.71 -39.69
CA PRO A 4 22.36 -6.08 -38.49
C PRO A 4 21.66 -4.84 -37.91
N THR A 5 20.35 -4.95 -37.72
CA THR A 5 19.55 -4.04 -36.90
C THR A 5 20.15 -4.02 -35.49
N PRO A 6 20.42 -2.84 -34.89
CA PRO A 6 20.81 -2.80 -33.48
C PRO A 6 19.65 -3.33 -32.62
N PRO A 7 19.93 -4.00 -31.48
CA PRO A 7 18.87 -4.37 -30.55
C PRO A 7 18.18 -3.09 -30.08
N SER A 8 16.86 -3.07 -30.18
CA SER A 8 16.02 -2.08 -29.51
C SER A 8 16.37 -2.11 -28.04
N GLY A 9 17.07 -1.07 -27.55
CA GLY A 9 17.18 -0.83 -26.12
C GLY A 9 15.76 -0.62 -25.61
N GLU A 10 15.32 -1.47 -24.68
CA GLU A 10 14.15 -1.19 -23.86
C GLU A 10 14.38 0.16 -23.21
N ALA A 11 13.57 1.14 -23.60
CA ALA A 11 13.55 2.42 -22.95
C ALA A 11 13.04 2.19 -21.54
N THR A 12 13.85 2.49 -20.54
CA THR A 12 13.36 2.80 -19.19
C THR A 12 12.29 3.87 -19.35
N SER A 13 11.03 3.48 -19.21
CA SER A 13 9.93 4.42 -19.24
C SER A 13 9.94 5.19 -17.92
N ASN A 14 10.56 6.36 -17.90
CA ASN A 14 10.60 7.27 -16.74
C ASN A 14 9.22 7.87 -16.37
N ALA A 15 8.11 7.31 -16.85
CA ALA A 15 6.77 7.80 -16.61
C ALA A 15 5.92 6.72 -15.94
N LEU A 16 5.33 7.06 -14.81
CA LEU A 16 4.30 6.25 -14.16
C LEU A 16 3.11 6.06 -15.12
N PRO A 17 2.41 4.91 -15.05
CA PRO A 17 1.23 4.69 -15.87
C PRO A 17 0.17 5.76 -15.58
N PRO A 18 -0.61 6.20 -16.59
CA PRO A 18 -1.74 7.08 -16.33
C PRO A 18 -2.78 6.34 -15.47
N ILE A 19 -3.14 6.92 -14.34
CA ILE A 19 -4.13 6.37 -13.41
C ILE A 19 -5.45 7.16 -13.57
N PRO A 20 -6.59 6.50 -13.79
CA PRO A 20 -7.89 7.17 -13.81
C PRO A 20 -8.16 7.94 -12.50
N PRO A 21 -8.84 9.10 -12.54
CA PRO A 21 -9.08 9.91 -11.33
C PRO A 21 -9.85 9.22 -10.21
N ASP A 22 -10.64 8.19 -10.53
CA ASP A 22 -11.42 7.38 -9.59
C ASP A 22 -10.67 6.13 -9.11
N THR A 23 -9.41 5.93 -9.51
CA THR A 23 -8.61 4.74 -9.20
C THR A 23 -7.49 5.08 -8.22
N ALA A 24 -7.37 4.28 -7.16
CA ALA A 24 -6.43 4.55 -6.07
C ALA A 24 -4.97 4.37 -6.49
N TRP A 25 -4.68 3.31 -7.24
CA TRP A 25 -3.32 3.02 -7.68
C TRP A 25 -3.32 2.08 -8.89
N ALA A 26 -2.15 1.93 -9.52
CA ALA A 26 -1.90 0.96 -10.56
C ALA A 26 -0.58 0.23 -10.31
N GLU A 27 -0.53 -1.07 -10.62
CA GLU A 27 0.72 -1.85 -10.56
C GLU A 27 1.79 -1.22 -11.45
N VAL A 28 3.03 -1.21 -10.94
CA VAL A 28 4.20 -0.83 -11.72
C VAL A 28 5.23 -1.96 -11.68
N ASN A 29 5.87 -2.20 -12.82
CA ASN A 29 6.97 -3.13 -12.88
C ASN A 29 8.23 -2.48 -12.30
N LEU A 30 8.79 -3.09 -11.27
CA LEU A 30 10.00 -2.60 -10.59
C LEU A 30 11.18 -2.42 -11.57
N ALA A 31 11.26 -3.24 -12.61
CA ALA A 31 12.33 -3.16 -13.62
C ALA A 31 12.26 -1.88 -14.47
N ASP A 32 11.09 -1.25 -14.55
CA ASP A 32 10.83 -0.06 -15.37
C ASP A 32 10.93 1.24 -14.56
N ILE A 33 11.09 1.16 -13.23
CA ILE A 33 11.12 2.29 -12.31
C ILE A 33 12.56 2.64 -11.93
N ASN A 34 12.87 3.94 -11.81
CA ASN A 34 14.14 4.38 -11.25
C ASN A 34 14.24 3.87 -9.80
N PRO A 35 15.26 3.05 -9.44
CA PRO A 35 15.43 2.52 -8.09
C PRO A 35 15.45 3.60 -6.99
N GLU A 36 15.92 4.82 -7.30
CA GLU A 36 15.95 5.94 -6.35
C GLU A 36 14.56 6.48 -5.99
N TRP A 37 13.51 6.14 -6.75
CA TRP A 37 12.13 6.55 -6.45
C TRP A 37 11.39 5.53 -5.61
N VAL A 38 11.89 4.30 -5.56
CA VAL A 38 11.25 3.21 -4.84
C VAL A 38 11.31 3.54 -3.35
N PRO A 39 10.17 3.59 -2.65
CA PRO A 39 10.17 3.85 -1.22
C PRO A 39 10.92 2.74 -0.50
N ASP A 40 11.78 3.14 0.44
CA ASP A 40 12.45 2.20 1.33
C ASP A 40 11.41 1.43 2.13
N TYR A 41 11.56 0.11 2.16
CA TYR A 41 10.82 -0.77 3.05
C TYR A 41 11.79 -1.79 3.62
N HIS A 42 11.84 -1.87 4.95
CA HIS A 42 12.91 -2.57 5.67
C HIS A 42 12.80 -4.10 5.61
N GLU A 43 11.65 -4.62 5.19
CA GLU A 43 11.35 -6.04 5.21
C GLU A 43 11.12 -6.57 3.79
N THR A 44 11.52 -7.81 3.54
CA THR A 44 11.17 -8.50 2.29
C THR A 44 9.88 -9.27 2.54
N VAL A 45 8.77 -8.78 2.01
CA VAL A 45 7.47 -9.44 2.13
C VAL A 45 7.19 -10.19 0.83
N GLU A 46 6.88 -11.49 0.94
CA GLU A 46 6.47 -12.31 -0.21
C GLU A 46 5.20 -11.73 -0.85
N ASP A 47 5.16 -11.68 -2.18
CA ASP A 47 4.08 -11.08 -2.98
C ASP A 47 3.86 -9.57 -2.75
N ALA A 48 4.86 -8.87 -2.21
CA ALA A 48 4.90 -7.41 -2.24
C ALA A 48 4.98 -6.89 -3.68
N LEU A 49 4.05 -6.02 -4.05
CA LEU A 49 4.03 -5.37 -5.37
C LEU A 49 4.15 -3.87 -5.22
N LEU A 50 4.95 -3.26 -6.10
CA LEU A 50 5.06 -1.81 -6.18
C LEU A 50 3.88 -1.26 -6.98
N VAL A 51 3.23 -0.22 -6.46
CA VAL A 51 2.11 0.47 -7.10
C VAL A 51 2.37 1.98 -7.20
N ALA A 52 1.90 2.59 -8.28
CA ALA A 52 1.85 4.03 -8.43
C ALA A 52 0.56 4.58 -7.82
N ILE A 53 0.66 5.62 -7.01
CA ILE A 53 -0.45 6.27 -6.31
C ILE A 53 -1.18 7.24 -7.25
N GLY A 54 -2.50 7.18 -7.28
CA GLY A 54 -3.36 8.01 -8.12
C GLY A 54 -3.50 9.44 -7.59
N ASP A 55 -3.16 10.44 -8.40
CA ASP A 55 -3.30 11.85 -8.03
C ASP A 55 -4.76 12.25 -7.70
N GLY A 56 -5.73 11.56 -8.31
CA GLY A 56 -7.16 11.81 -8.10
C GLY A 56 -7.60 11.58 -6.65
N MET A 57 -6.89 10.74 -5.90
CA MET A 57 -7.18 10.44 -4.49
C MET A 57 -7.35 11.71 -3.66
N ARG A 58 -6.52 12.74 -3.90
CA ARG A 58 -6.56 14.01 -3.16
C ARG A 58 -7.86 14.81 -3.32
N THR A 59 -8.72 14.42 -4.26
CA THR A 59 -9.96 15.15 -4.58
C THR A 59 -11.24 14.40 -4.23
N TRP A 60 -11.14 13.14 -3.79
CA TRP A 60 -12.29 12.32 -3.46
C TRP A 60 -13.07 12.82 -2.24
N ASN A 61 -14.33 12.45 -2.16
CA ASN A 61 -15.27 12.84 -1.12
C ASN A 61 -16.09 11.64 -0.65
N ALA A 62 -16.71 11.77 0.53
CA ALA A 62 -17.68 10.79 0.98
C ALA A 62 -18.84 10.68 -0.03
N GLY A 63 -19.23 9.45 -0.34
CA GLY A 63 -20.21 9.11 -1.37
C GLY A 63 -19.61 8.78 -2.74
N ASP A 64 -18.34 9.08 -2.99
CA ASP A 64 -17.69 8.71 -4.25
C ASP A 64 -17.50 7.19 -4.31
N THR A 65 -17.73 6.61 -5.50
CA THR A 65 -17.34 5.23 -5.80
C THR A 65 -15.94 5.25 -6.41
N ILE A 66 -15.01 4.52 -5.80
CA ILE A 66 -13.61 4.46 -6.22
C ILE A 66 -13.23 3.05 -6.65
N ALA A 67 -12.13 2.91 -7.39
CA ALA A 67 -11.54 1.62 -7.73
C ALA A 67 -10.29 1.37 -6.86
N LEU A 68 -10.28 0.21 -6.20
CA LEU A 68 -9.16 -0.34 -5.43
C LEU A 68 -8.66 -1.61 -6.12
N PRO A 69 -7.72 -1.52 -7.07
CA PRO A 69 -7.09 -2.69 -7.68
C PRO A 69 -6.27 -3.48 -6.65
N VAL A 70 -6.35 -4.80 -6.66
CA VAL A 70 -5.50 -5.69 -5.86
C VAL A 70 -4.81 -6.65 -6.83
N PRO A 71 -3.68 -6.22 -7.44
CA PRO A 71 -3.01 -6.98 -8.52
C PRO A 71 -2.58 -8.38 -8.10
N GLN A 72 -2.24 -8.61 -6.83
CA GLN A 72 -1.86 -9.91 -6.28
C GLN A 72 -2.93 -11.01 -6.53
N ILE A 73 -4.20 -10.61 -6.62
CA ILE A 73 -5.33 -11.52 -6.89
C ILE A 73 -6.04 -11.20 -8.21
N GLY A 74 -5.55 -10.23 -8.97
CA GLY A 74 -6.12 -9.83 -10.26
C GLY A 74 -7.54 -9.23 -10.17
N GLU A 75 -7.93 -8.69 -9.02
CA GLU A 75 -9.28 -8.16 -8.76
C GLU A 75 -9.28 -6.63 -8.64
N VAL A 76 -10.44 -6.01 -8.90
CA VAL A 76 -10.66 -4.57 -8.67
C VAL A 76 -11.92 -4.39 -7.85
N PHE A 77 -11.77 -3.93 -6.61
CA PHE A 77 -12.90 -3.64 -5.74
C PHE A 77 -13.41 -2.22 -5.99
N ARG A 78 -14.74 -2.04 -5.90
CA ARG A 78 -15.39 -0.75 -6.12
C ARG A 78 -16.20 -0.29 -4.91
N PRO A 79 -15.56 0.07 -3.79
CA PRO A 79 -16.28 0.53 -2.62
C PRO A 79 -16.81 1.95 -2.81
N VAL A 80 -17.76 2.32 -1.94
CA VAL A 80 -18.16 3.71 -1.72
C VAL A 80 -17.36 4.23 -0.53
N ILE A 81 -16.82 5.44 -0.65
CA ILE A 81 -16.21 6.14 0.47
C ILE A 81 -17.32 6.52 1.46
N GLU A 82 -17.27 5.99 2.67
CA GLU A 82 -18.28 6.28 3.69
C GLU A 82 -17.95 7.60 4.41
N ASP A 83 -16.67 7.83 4.69
CA ASP A 83 -16.20 9.02 5.40
C ASP A 83 -14.84 9.51 4.89
N VAL A 84 -14.63 10.83 5.03
CA VAL A 84 -13.35 11.49 4.70
C VAL A 84 -12.98 12.45 5.81
N GLU A 85 -11.91 12.11 6.52
CA GLU A 85 -11.34 12.96 7.56
C GLU A 85 -10.16 13.74 6.98
N THR A 86 -10.12 15.05 7.26
CA THR A 86 -8.93 15.88 7.02
C THR A 86 -8.22 16.10 8.34
N LEU A 87 -7.06 15.47 8.50
CA LEU A 87 -6.24 15.55 9.70
C LEU A 87 -5.27 16.74 9.60
N VAL A 88 -4.55 17.01 10.70
CA VAL A 88 -3.51 18.04 10.76
C VAL A 88 -2.48 17.83 9.64
N GLY A 89 -2.01 18.92 9.01
CA GLY A 89 -1.04 18.84 7.92
C GLY A 89 -1.66 18.53 6.54
N ASN A 90 -2.98 18.68 6.39
CA ASN A 90 -3.70 18.40 5.13
C ASN A 90 -3.63 16.91 4.72
N ASN A 91 -3.42 16.03 5.70
CA ASN A 91 -3.53 14.59 5.52
C ASN A 91 -5.01 14.23 5.32
N ARG A 92 -5.33 13.42 4.31
CA ARG A 92 -6.69 12.97 4.04
C ARG A 92 -6.81 11.48 4.31
N SER A 93 -7.70 11.10 5.21
CA SER A 93 -8.05 9.71 5.51
C SER A 93 -9.40 9.37 4.90
N TYR A 94 -9.48 8.25 4.22
CA TYR A 94 -10.67 7.74 3.55
C TYR A 94 -11.02 6.39 4.16
N VAL A 95 -12.24 6.25 4.63
CA VAL A 95 -12.73 4.99 5.20
C VAL A 95 -14.01 4.58 4.49
N GLY A 96 -14.18 3.29 4.26
CA GLY A 96 -15.43 2.76 3.77
C GLY A 96 -15.45 1.26 3.71
N ARG A 97 -16.45 0.73 3.01
CA ARG A 97 -16.65 -0.70 2.87
C ARG A 97 -16.86 -1.09 1.42
N THR A 98 -16.21 -2.16 1.01
CA THR A 98 -16.53 -2.87 -0.22
C THR A 98 -17.62 -3.90 0.06
N LEU A 99 -18.64 -3.93 -0.80
CA LEU A 99 -19.67 -4.96 -0.78
C LEU A 99 -19.25 -6.07 -1.73
N ALA A 100 -18.62 -7.12 -1.20
CA ALA A 100 -18.42 -8.36 -1.92
C ALA A 100 -19.52 -9.36 -1.51
N ALA A 101 -19.91 -10.23 -2.43
CA ALA A 101 -21.14 -11.04 -2.42
C ALA A 101 -21.58 -11.70 -1.10
N ASN A 102 -20.67 -11.90 -0.13
CA ASN A 102 -20.92 -12.63 1.11
C ASN A 102 -20.71 -11.82 2.40
N ALA A 103 -20.02 -10.66 2.36
CA ALA A 103 -19.75 -9.82 3.54
C ALA A 103 -19.24 -8.42 3.14
N PRO A 104 -19.45 -7.39 3.97
CA PRO A 104 -18.72 -6.13 3.83
C PRO A 104 -17.27 -6.29 4.28
N TYR A 105 -16.32 -5.78 3.48
CA TYR A 105 -14.91 -5.68 3.87
C TYR A 105 -14.53 -4.21 3.95
N SER A 106 -13.76 -3.83 4.97
CA SER A 106 -13.35 -2.44 5.15
C SER A 106 -12.12 -2.08 4.32
N PHE A 107 -12.02 -0.81 3.97
CA PHE A 107 -10.75 -0.20 3.59
C PHE A 107 -10.54 1.08 4.40
N ALA A 108 -9.29 1.41 4.64
CA ALA A 108 -8.87 2.67 5.23
C ALA A 108 -7.57 3.11 4.54
N ILE A 109 -7.53 4.31 3.99
CA ILE A 109 -6.35 4.82 3.28
C ILE A 109 -6.09 6.25 3.75
N THR A 110 -4.86 6.57 4.12
CA THR A 110 -4.45 7.93 4.47
C THR A 110 -3.38 8.42 3.51
N LEU A 111 -3.62 9.59 2.92
CA LEU A 111 -2.67 10.32 2.09
C LEU A 111 -2.13 11.49 2.89
N GLY A 112 -0.86 11.41 3.25
CA GLY A 112 -0.13 12.50 3.87
C GLY A 112 0.50 13.47 2.88
N GLU A 113 1.28 14.40 3.43
CA GLU A 113 2.13 15.30 2.64
C GLU A 113 3.30 14.54 1.98
N HIS A 114 3.85 13.54 2.67
CA HIS A 114 5.04 12.79 2.22
C HIS A 114 4.82 11.29 2.12
N GLU A 115 3.88 10.76 2.89
CA GLU A 115 3.64 9.33 3.04
C GLU A 115 2.22 8.94 2.64
N THR A 116 2.04 7.67 2.29
CA THR A 116 0.74 7.06 2.06
C THR A 116 0.73 5.72 2.76
N PHE A 117 -0.31 5.48 3.55
CA PHE A 117 -0.51 4.22 4.23
C PHE A 117 -1.97 3.79 4.12
N GLY A 118 -2.22 2.49 4.17
CA GLY A 118 -3.58 2.01 4.10
C GLY A 118 -3.72 0.52 4.29
N TYR A 119 -4.97 0.11 4.37
CA TYR A 119 -5.42 -1.26 4.52
C TYR A 119 -6.61 -1.49 3.59
N VAL A 120 -6.62 -2.64 2.92
CA VAL A 120 -7.74 -3.11 2.10
C VAL A 120 -8.08 -4.54 2.50
N GLY A 121 -9.28 -4.73 3.06
CA GLY A 121 -9.85 -6.05 3.29
C GLY A 121 -10.54 -6.58 2.02
N THR A 122 -10.33 -7.86 1.73
CA THR A 122 -10.95 -8.57 0.60
C THR A 122 -11.44 -9.96 1.06
N PRO A 123 -12.28 -10.64 0.26
CA PRO A 123 -12.62 -12.04 0.52
C PRO A 123 -11.43 -13.00 0.58
N GLN A 124 -10.33 -12.66 -0.10
CA GLN A 124 -9.13 -13.49 -0.23
C GLN A 124 -8.09 -13.19 0.86
N GLY A 125 -8.27 -12.13 1.65
CA GLY A 125 -7.33 -11.68 2.66
C GLY A 125 -7.25 -10.16 2.74
N SER A 126 -6.32 -9.66 3.53
CA SER A 126 -6.05 -8.24 3.69
C SER A 126 -4.72 -7.82 3.10
N TYR A 127 -4.65 -6.57 2.69
CA TYR A 127 -3.47 -5.97 2.08
C TYR A 127 -3.15 -4.66 2.74
N GLU A 128 -1.88 -4.45 3.05
CA GLU A 128 -1.35 -3.18 3.53
C GLU A 128 -0.65 -2.42 2.41
N LEU A 129 -0.86 -1.10 2.42
CA LEU A 129 -0.23 -0.15 1.53
C LEU A 129 0.73 0.70 2.36
N VAL A 130 2.00 0.80 1.97
CA VAL A 130 2.99 1.64 2.64
C VAL A 130 3.92 2.27 1.62
N GLY A 131 4.07 3.60 1.64
CA GLY A 131 5.01 4.29 0.79
C GLY A 131 4.92 5.80 0.84
N ASN A 132 5.30 6.43 -0.25
CA ASN A 132 5.23 7.88 -0.43
C ASN A 132 4.00 8.28 -1.26
N THR A 133 3.89 9.56 -1.59
CA THR A 133 2.74 10.09 -2.33
C THR A 133 2.70 9.74 -3.83
N ARG A 134 3.71 9.04 -4.35
CA ARG A 134 3.83 8.62 -5.75
C ARG A 134 3.89 7.12 -5.92
N LEU A 135 4.60 6.44 -5.03
CA LEU A 135 4.86 5.01 -5.09
C LEU A 135 4.68 4.40 -3.71
N ALA A 136 4.10 3.21 -3.67
CA ALA A 136 3.92 2.45 -2.44
C ALA A 136 4.01 0.95 -2.69
N TRP A 137 4.38 0.22 -1.64
CA TRP A 137 4.30 -1.23 -1.60
C TRP A 137 2.89 -1.62 -1.17
N LEU A 138 2.25 -2.48 -1.95
CA LEU A 138 1.03 -3.18 -1.58
C LEU A 138 1.41 -4.62 -1.24
N MET A 139 1.06 -5.08 -0.04
CA MET A 139 1.58 -6.32 0.54
C MET A 139 0.46 -7.13 1.18
N PRO A 140 0.38 -8.45 1.00
CA PRO A 140 -0.54 -9.29 1.76
C PRO A 140 -0.13 -9.29 3.24
N THR A 141 -1.04 -8.95 4.14
CA THR A 141 -0.73 -8.90 5.58
C THR A 141 -0.35 -10.27 6.13
N ALA A 142 -0.88 -11.35 5.55
CA ALA A 142 -0.54 -12.72 5.91
C ALA A 142 0.96 -13.06 5.70
N ASN A 143 1.65 -12.29 4.86
CA ASN A 143 3.07 -12.48 4.56
C ASN A 143 3.98 -11.52 5.34
N MET A 144 3.42 -10.60 6.13
CA MET A 144 4.18 -9.64 6.93
C MET A 144 4.68 -10.26 8.24
N ASP A 145 3.92 -11.17 8.84
CA ASP A 145 4.28 -11.83 10.11
C ASP A 145 5.51 -12.76 10.01
N GLN A 146 6.00 -13.05 8.80
CA GLN A 146 7.06 -14.04 8.58
C GLN A 146 8.43 -13.63 9.14
N HIS A 147 8.59 -12.36 9.55
CA HIS A 147 9.82 -11.82 10.17
C HIS A 147 9.63 -11.27 11.58
N VAL A 148 8.42 -11.37 12.15
CA VAL A 148 8.18 -11.05 13.55
C VAL A 148 8.64 -12.23 14.41
N ASP A 149 9.81 -12.07 15.02
CA ASP A 149 10.29 -12.99 16.03
C ASP A 149 9.49 -12.77 17.33
N TYR A 150 8.33 -13.43 17.45
CA TYR A 150 7.49 -13.38 18.65
C TYR A 150 8.17 -13.92 19.93
N SER A 151 9.39 -14.47 19.81
CA SER A 151 10.21 -14.79 20.99
C SER A 151 10.98 -13.57 21.53
N LYS A 152 10.90 -12.42 20.84
CA LYS A 152 11.47 -11.16 21.30
C LYS A 152 10.36 -10.25 21.84
N PRO A 153 10.58 -9.61 23.00
CA PRO A 153 9.63 -8.64 23.54
C PRO A 153 9.54 -7.41 22.64
N ASP A 154 8.32 -6.96 22.36
CA ASP A 154 8.06 -5.78 21.53
C ASP A 154 8.66 -4.50 22.12
N TYR A 155 8.77 -4.43 23.44
CA TYR A 155 9.50 -3.39 24.16
C TYR A 155 9.85 -3.85 25.58
N PHE A 156 10.80 -3.14 26.19
CA PHE A 156 11.16 -3.32 27.59
C PHE A 156 10.63 -2.14 28.39
N TYR A 157 10.00 -2.41 29.53
CA TYR A 157 9.83 -1.38 30.56
C TYR A 157 11.07 -1.36 31.45
N LEU A 158 11.40 -0.18 31.98
CA LEU A 158 12.34 -0.08 33.08
C LEU A 158 11.54 -0.25 34.38
N ASP A 159 11.95 -1.20 35.23
CA ASP A 159 11.43 -1.26 36.59
C ASP A 159 11.95 -0.09 37.44
N GLU A 160 11.50 -0.03 38.70
CA GLU A 160 11.90 1.03 39.65
C GLU A 160 13.41 1.06 39.91
N ASP A 161 14.13 -0.04 39.59
CA ASP A 161 15.58 -0.20 39.72
C ASP A 161 16.32 0.03 38.38
N GLY A 162 15.60 0.36 37.30
CA GLY A 162 16.16 0.61 35.97
C GLY A 162 16.54 -0.65 35.18
N GLN A 163 16.05 -1.83 35.57
CA GLN A 163 16.21 -3.06 34.80
C GLN A 163 15.15 -3.20 33.71
N ARG A 164 15.57 -3.71 32.56
CA ARG A 164 14.70 -3.96 31.39
C ARG A 164 13.87 -5.21 31.61
N ILE A 165 12.56 -5.05 31.83
CA ILE A 165 11.61 -6.15 31.92
C ILE A 165 10.93 -6.35 30.55
N PRO A 166 10.97 -7.55 29.98
CA PRO A 166 10.26 -7.86 28.73
C PRO A 166 8.75 -7.86 28.96
N HIS A 167 7.99 -7.17 28.09
CA HIS A 167 6.54 -7.30 28.05
C HIS A 167 6.16 -8.31 26.95
N GLU A 168 5.59 -9.44 27.35
CA GLU A 168 5.04 -10.46 26.43
C GLU A 168 3.52 -10.26 26.33
N HIS A 169 2.93 -10.51 25.16
CA HIS A 169 1.48 -10.50 24.96
C HIS A 169 0.82 -11.57 25.86
N GLU A 170 0.01 -11.16 26.83
CA GLU A 170 -0.95 -12.08 27.45
C GLU A 170 -2.07 -12.40 26.45
N HIS A 171 -2.25 -13.69 26.19
CA HIS A 171 -3.22 -14.30 25.28
C HIS A 171 -4.69 -14.02 25.62
#